data_AF-A0A849QMN8-F1
#
_entry.id   AF-A0A849QMN8-F1
#
_cell.length_a   1.000
_cell.length_b   1.000
_cell.length_c   1.000
_cell.angle_alpha   90.00
_cell.angle_beta   90.00
_cell.angle_gamma   90.00
#
_symmetry.space_group_name_H-M   'P 1'
#
loop_
_entity.id
_entity.type
_entity.pdbx_description
1 polymer ?
#
loop_
_entity_poly.entity_id
_entity_poly.type
_entity_poly.pdbx_seq_one_letter_code
_entity_poly.pdbx_strand_id
1 'polypeptide(L)' 'SEYNIFVSDEGVTLIDWPQYVEVGDKRAAELLERDVRNVLAFFKRKYGVERDVGEVLEMFGQVAV' A
#
# COMPACT_ATOMS: atom_id res chain seq x y z
N SER A 1 -2.65 0.11 6.51
CA SER A 1 -2.27 1.06 7.59
C SER A 1 -0.95 0.61 8.20
N GLU A 2 -0.16 1.50 8.79
CA GLU A 2 1.14 1.18 9.41
C GLU A 2 1.05 0.16 10.55
N TYR A 3 -0.11 0.08 11.23
CA TYR A 3 -0.36 -0.86 12.33
C TYR A 3 -0.39 -2.33 11.87
N ASN A 4 -0.58 -2.58 10.58
CA ASN A 4 -0.68 -3.93 10.01
C ASN A 4 0.64 -4.37 9.35
N ILE A 5 1.72 -3.62 9.59
CA ILE A 5 3.06 -3.87 9.03
C ILE A 5 4.03 -4.12 10.18
N PHE A 6 4.56 -5.34 10.24
CA PHE A 6 5.59 -5.73 11.20
C PHE A 6 6.95 -5.71 10.52
N VAL A 7 7.94 -5.16 11.21
CA VAL A 7 9.31 -5.02 10.72
C VAL A 7 10.23 -5.72 11.71
N SER A 8 11.11 -6.58 11.21
CA SER A 8 12.14 -7.28 11.98
C SER A 8 13.44 -7.36 11.16
N ASP A 9 14.50 -7.87 11.78
CA ASP A 9 15.77 -8.12 11.08
C ASP A 9 15.62 -9.13 9.93
N GLU A 10 14.58 -9.97 9.96
CA GLU A 10 14.26 -10.95 8.92
C GLU A 10 13.45 -10.35 7.74
N GLY A 11 12.89 -9.15 7.92
CA GLY A 11 12.14 -8.44 6.87
C GLY A 11 10.81 -7.85 7.32
N VAL A 12 9.88 -7.74 6.37
CA VAL A 12 8.57 -7.07 6.53
C VAL A 12 7.43 -8.07 6.38
N THR A 13 6.50 -8.06 7.33
CA THR A 13 5.30 -8.92 7.33
C THR A 13 4.04 -8.06 7.32
N LEU A 14 3.13 -8.36 6.38
CA LEU A 14 1.79 -7.77 6.32
C LEU A 14 0.77 -8.72 6.94
N ILE A 15 -0.07 -8.20 7.83
CA ILE A 15 -1.13 -8.97 8.50
C ILE A 15 -2.51 -8.34 8.28
N ASP A 16 -3.53 -8.94 8.90
CA ASP A 16 -4.89 -8.40 8.97
C ASP A 16 -5.53 -8.22 7.58
N TRP A 17 -5.89 -9.35 6.98
CA TRP A 17 -6.49 -9.46 5.65
C TRP A 17 -8.03 -9.52 5.56
N PRO A 18 -8.87 -9.34 6.61
CA PRO A 18 -10.32 -9.59 6.46
C PRO A 18 -11.02 -8.68 5.42
N GLN A 19 -10.37 -7.59 5.00
CA GLN A 19 -10.85 -6.66 3.99
C GLN A 19 -10.14 -6.77 2.64
N TYR A 20 -9.35 -7.83 2.40
CA TYR A 20 -8.71 -8.03 1.11
C TYR A 20 -9.76 -8.23 0.01
N VAL A 21 -9.43 -7.77 -1.18
CA VAL A 21 -10.22 -8.03 -2.39
C VAL A 21 -9.32 -8.62 -3.46
N GLU A 22 -9.91 -9.38 -4.37
CA GLU A 22 -9.22 -9.82 -5.57
C GLU A 22 -9.03 -8.66 -6.55
N VAL A 23 -8.02 -8.78 -7.41
CA VAL A 23 -7.68 -7.80 -8.46
C VAL A 23 -8.86 -7.42 -9.34
N GLY A 24 -9.76 -8.37 -9.63
CA GLY A 24 -10.95 -8.14 -10.47
C GLY A 24 -12.12 -7.47 -9.76
N ASP A 25 -12.05 -7.21 -8.45
CA ASP A 25 -13.10 -6.45 -7.75
C ASP A 25 -13.11 -5.01 -8.28
N LYS A 26 -14.31 -4.48 -8.54
CA LYS A 26 -14.51 -3.09 -8.98
C LYS A 26 -13.87 -2.04 -8.04
N ARG A 27 -13.59 -2.44 -6.79
CA ARG A 27 -12.99 -1.61 -5.75
C ARG A 27 -11.47 -1.81 -5.61
N ALA A 28 -10.87 -2.73 -6.35
CA ALA A 28 -9.45 -3.07 -6.18
C ALA A 28 -8.55 -1.84 -6.39
N ALA A 29 -8.82 -1.03 -7.41
CA ALA A 29 -8.06 0.17 -7.71
C ALA A 29 -8.13 1.22 -6.58
N GLU A 30 -9.34 1.54 -6.10
CA GLU A 30 -9.53 2.51 -5.00
C GLU A 30 -8.91 2.03 -3.69
N LEU A 31 -8.98 0.71 -3.40
CA LEU A 31 -8.39 0.13 -2.20
C LEU A 31 -6.87 0.13 -2.26
N LEU A 32 -6.27 -0.22 -3.40
CA LEU A 32 -4.82 -0.17 -3.60
C LEU A 32 -4.30 1.27 -3.47
N GLU A 33 -4.95 2.23 -4.12
CA GLU A 33 -4.58 3.65 -4.01
C GLU A 33 -4.63 4.13 -2.56
N ARG A 34 -5.71 3.80 -1.84
CA ARG A 34 -5.86 4.14 -0.42
C ARG A 34 -4.74 3.54 0.42
N ASP A 35 -4.39 2.28 0.20
CA ASP A 35 -3.37 1.59 0.97
C ASP A 35 -1.97 2.17 0.72
N VAL A 36 -1.62 2.44 -0.55
CA VAL A 36 -0.38 3.13 -0.93
C VAL A 36 -0.31 4.52 -0.30
N ARG A 37 -1.36 5.33 -0.41
CA ARG A 37 -1.43 6.67 0.19
C ARG A 37 -1.19 6.64 1.69
N ASN A 38 -1.79 5.68 2.39
CA ASN A 38 -1.66 5.56 3.85
C ASN A 38 -0.22 5.25 4.26
N VAL A 39 0.43 4.29 3.58
CA VAL A 39 1.83 3.94 3.87
C VAL A 39 2.76 5.11 3.56
N LEU A 40 2.64 5.74 2.39
CA LEU A 40 3.47 6.89 2.04
C LEU A 40 3.27 8.08 3.00
N ALA A 41 2.04 8.34 3.42
CA ALA A 41 1.75 9.38 4.41
C ALA A 41 2.44 9.09 5.76
N PHE A 42 2.46 7.83 6.21
CA PHE A 42 3.20 7.45 7.41
C PHE A 42 4.70 7.73 7.26
N PHE A 43 5.31 7.31 6.15
CA PHE A 43 6.73 7.53 5.91
C PHE A 43 7.12 9.01 5.79
N LYS A 44 6.27 9.82 5.13
CA LYS A 44 6.45 11.27 5.05
C LYS A 44 6.41 11.91 6.45
N ARG A 45 5.40 11.58 7.26
CA ARG A 45 5.24 12.17 8.61
C ARG A 45 6.34 11.75 9.58
N LYS A 46 6.71 10.47 9.59
CA LYS A 46 7.62 9.91 10.61
C LYS A 46 9.09 10.02 10.24
N TYR A 47 9.41 9.93 8.95
CA TYR A 47 10.78 9.83 8.47
C TYR A 47 11.14 10.89 7.42
N GLY A 48 10.20 11.76 7.02
CA GLY A 48 10.43 12.76 5.97
C GLY A 48 10.64 12.16 4.58
N VAL A 49 10.35 10.87 4.39
CA VAL A 49 10.52 10.19 3.11
C VAL A 49 9.30 10.47 2.24
N GLU A 50 9.53 11.13 1.11
CA GLU A 50 8.49 11.53 0.17
C GLU A 50 8.64 10.79 -1.18
N ARG A 51 7.50 10.33 -1.69
CA ARG A 51 7.32 9.67 -2.99
C ARG A 51 5.98 10.12 -3.57
N ASP A 52 5.92 10.26 -4.88
CA ASP A 52 4.67 10.52 -5.57
C ASP A 52 3.79 9.25 -5.58
N VAL A 53 2.50 9.44 -5.32
CA VAL A 53 1.55 8.32 -5.24
C VAL A 53 1.28 7.75 -6.63
N GLY A 54 1.18 8.61 -7.66
CA GLY A 54 0.95 8.21 -9.04
C GLY A 54 2.11 7.39 -9.58
N GLU A 55 3.34 7.86 -9.42
CA GLU A 55 4.55 7.12 -9.80
C GLU A 55 4.64 5.76 -9.13
N VAL A 56 4.31 5.67 -7.83
CA VAL A 56 4.30 4.39 -7.11
C VAL A 56 3.18 3.48 -7.63
N LEU A 57 2.00 4.02 -7.95
CA LEU A 57 0.90 3.24 -8.52
C LEU A 57 1.24 2.72 -9.92
N GLU A 58 1.96 3.48 -10.74
CA GLU A 58 2.45 3.04 -12.05
C GLU A 58 3.38 1.82 -11.94
N MET A 59 4.10 1.64 -10.83
CA MET A 59 4.92 0.44 -10.59
C MET A 59 4.09 -0.84 -10.47
N PHE A 60 2.80 -0.73 -10.11
CA PHE A 60 1.86 -1.86 -10.10
C PHE A 60 1.21 -2.11 -11.47
N GLY A 61 1.68 -1.41 -12.51
CA GLY A 61 1.14 -1.39 -13.86
C GLY A 61 1.09 -2.75 -14.57
N GLN A 62 0.04 -3.53 -14.26
CA GLN A 62 -0.63 -4.54 -15.10
C GLN A 62 -1.89 -5.13 -14.45
N VAL A 63 -2.47 -4.46 -13.43
CA VAL A 63 -3.59 -5.00 -12.62
C VAL A 63 -4.96 -4.47 -13.09
N ALA A 64 -5.02 -3.70 -14.18
CA ALA A 64 -6.28 -3.20 -14.72
C ALA A 64 -6.30 -3.20 -16.26
N VAL A 65 -6.79 -4.31 -16.83
CA VAL A 65 -7.82 -4.34 -17.89
C VAL A 65 -8.73 -5.52 -17.61
#